data_AF-A0A748FNI0-F1
#
_entry.id   AF-A0A748FNI0-F1
#
_cell.length_a   1.000
_cell.length_b   1.000
_cell.length_c   1.000
_cell.angle_alpha   90.00
_cell.angle_beta   90.00
_cell.angle_gamma   90.00
#
_symmetry.space_group_name_H-M   'P 1'
#
loop_
_entity.id
_entity.type
_entity.pdbx_description
1 polymer ?
#
loop_
_entity_poly.entity_id
_entity_poly.type
_entity_poly.pdbx_seq_one_letter_code
_entity_poly.pdbx_strand_id
1 'polypeptide(L)'
;MPGEKQQTGVSRRTLVKSAALGSLALAAGGVSLPFGMRTAAAAVQQAMRNEEDKIVWGACSVNCGSRCALRLHVKDNEVWWVETDNTGDDVYGNHQVRACLRGRSIRRRINHPDRLNYPMKRVGRRGEGKFERISWQEALDTISASLKKTVETYGNEAVYIHYSSGIVGGNITRSSPAASPVKRLMNCYGGSLNQYGSYSTAQISCAMPYTYGSNDGNSTSDIENSKLVVMFGNNPAETRMSGGGITWFLEQARERSNARMIVIDPRYTDTAAGREDEWIPIRPGTDAALVAGIAWVLINENLVDQPFLDNYCIGYDEKTLPADAPPNGHYKAYILGQGEDGIAKTPQWASHITGIPADRIIKLAREIGSVKPAYICQGWGPQRQANGEQTARAIAMLPILTGNVGIHGGNSGARESTYTITIERLPVLENPVKTAISCFSWTDAIARGPEMTALRDGVRGKDKLDVPIKFLWNYAGNTLINQHSDINKTHEILQDEAKCEMIVVIDNFMTSSAKYADILLP
;
A
#
# COMPACT_ATOMS: atom_id res chain seq x y z
N MET A 1 -64.42 -13.20 15.57
CA MET A 1 -62.96 -13.48 15.57
C MET A 1 -62.43 -13.27 14.16
N PRO A 2 -61.14 -12.91 13.96
CA PRO A 2 -60.19 -12.12 14.77
C PRO A 2 -59.84 -10.81 14.00
N GLY A 3 -59.06 -9.82 14.42
CA GLY A 3 -58.19 -9.55 15.56
C GLY A 3 -57.20 -8.46 15.11
N GLU A 4 -56.92 -7.44 15.92
CA GLU A 4 -55.79 -6.53 15.66
C GLU A 4 -55.20 -6.02 16.98
N LYS A 5 -53.89 -6.25 17.15
CA LYS A 5 -53.07 -5.78 18.27
C LYS A 5 -52.57 -4.37 17.95
N GLN A 6 -52.79 -3.40 18.83
CA GLN A 6 -52.09 -2.10 18.79
C GLN A 6 -51.11 -2.01 19.96
N GLN A 7 -49.85 -1.72 19.63
CA GLN A 7 -48.74 -1.47 20.56
C GLN A 7 -48.95 -0.17 21.33
N THR A 8 -48.91 -0.22 22.67
CA THR A 8 -48.74 0.96 23.53
C THR A 8 -47.28 1.09 23.94
N GLY A 9 -46.47 1.74 23.11
CA GLY A 9 -45.09 2.12 23.43
C GLY A 9 -45.02 3.53 24.00
N VAL A 10 -44.43 3.70 25.18
CA VAL A 10 -44.18 5.02 25.78
C VAL A 10 -43.13 5.77 24.96
N SER A 11 -43.46 6.96 24.44
CA SER A 11 -42.52 7.74 23.63
C SER A 11 -41.36 8.28 24.48
N ARG A 12 -40.15 8.39 23.90
CA ARG A 12 -38.96 9.00 24.54
C ARG A 12 -39.23 10.40 25.09
N ARG A 13 -40.20 11.14 24.51
CA ARG A 13 -40.61 12.47 24.96
C ARG A 13 -41.44 12.44 26.24
N THR A 14 -42.19 11.36 26.46
CA THR A 14 -42.96 11.11 27.70
C THR A 14 -42.01 10.75 28.84
N LEU A 15 -41.00 9.90 28.59
CA LEU A 15 -40.00 9.50 29.59
C LEU A 15 -39.19 10.68 30.14
N VAL A 16 -38.77 11.60 29.26
CA VAL A 16 -38.01 12.81 29.65
C VAL A 16 -38.87 13.81 30.44
N LYS A 17 -40.17 13.92 30.11
CA LYS A 17 -41.10 14.73 30.90
C LYS A 17 -41.38 14.13 32.28
N SER A 18 -41.45 12.80 32.39
CA SER A 18 -41.62 12.11 33.69
C SER A 18 -40.40 12.25 34.60
N ALA A 19 -39.18 12.22 34.04
CA ALA A 19 -37.94 12.39 34.80
C ALA A 19 -37.78 13.81 35.37
N ALA A 20 -38.27 14.83 34.66
CA ALA A 20 -38.26 16.22 35.12
C ALA A 20 -39.29 16.48 36.25
N LEU A 21 -40.40 15.74 36.28
CA LEU A 21 -41.41 15.86 37.35
C LEU A 21 -41.01 15.09 38.62
N GLY A 22 -40.26 13.99 38.49
CA GLY A 22 -39.76 13.23 39.65
C GLY A 22 -38.62 13.94 40.42
N SER A 23 -37.89 14.84 39.76
CA SER A 23 -36.78 15.58 40.36
C SER A 23 -37.20 16.88 41.06
N LEU A 24 -38.40 17.39 40.76
CA LEU A 24 -38.98 18.58 41.44
C LEU A 24 -39.79 18.24 42.71
N ALA A 25 -40.17 16.97 42.92
CA ALA A 25 -40.87 16.55 44.13
C ALA A 25 -39.95 16.28 45.34
N LEU A 26 -38.62 16.21 45.13
CA LEU A 26 -37.64 15.94 46.20
C LEU A 26 -36.99 17.20 46.80
N ALA A 27 -37.23 18.38 46.23
CA ALA A 27 -36.69 19.64 46.74
C ALA A 27 -37.59 20.33 47.79
N ALA A 28 -38.80 19.83 48.02
CA ALA A 28 -39.75 20.41 48.98
C ALA A 28 -40.44 19.32 49.82
N GLY A 29 -39.71 18.73 50.75
CA GLY A 29 -40.28 17.78 51.71
C GLY A 29 -39.21 17.01 52.45
N GLY A 30 -38.85 17.47 53.64
CA GLY A 30 -37.86 16.84 54.53
C GLY A 30 -38.33 15.51 55.10
N VAL A 31 -38.36 14.46 54.28
CA VAL A 31 -38.55 13.08 54.74
C VAL A 31 -37.24 12.32 54.52
N SER A 32 -36.47 12.16 55.58
CA SER A 32 -35.34 11.23 55.63
C SER A 32 -35.88 9.80 55.76
N LEU A 33 -35.85 9.01 54.68
CA LEU A 33 -36.05 7.56 54.76
C LEU A 33 -34.69 6.88 55.03
N PRO A 34 -34.59 6.05 56.09
CA PRO A 34 -33.38 5.32 56.39
C PRO A 34 -33.33 4.04 55.53
N PHE A 35 -32.11 3.63 55.16
CA PHE A 35 -31.75 2.41 54.44
C PHE A 35 -31.97 2.42 52.91
N GLY A 36 -30.85 2.52 52.18
CA GLY A 36 -30.75 2.21 50.75
C GLY A 36 -29.88 3.16 49.93
N MET A 37 -29.79 4.44 50.32
CA MET A 37 -29.09 5.44 49.50
C MET A 37 -27.60 5.59 49.77
N ARG A 38 -27.01 5.03 50.82
CA ARG A 38 -25.54 5.06 50.95
C ARG A 38 -24.85 4.13 49.96
N THR A 39 -25.44 2.98 49.64
CA THR A 39 -24.94 2.07 48.60
C THR A 39 -25.31 2.56 47.20
N ALA A 40 -26.48 3.16 47.00
CA ALA A 40 -26.84 3.76 45.72
C ALA A 40 -26.07 5.06 45.44
N ALA A 41 -25.85 5.92 46.45
CA ALA A 41 -25.02 7.11 46.32
C ALA A 41 -23.54 6.73 46.25
N ALA A 42 -23.05 5.72 46.96
CA ALA A 42 -21.68 5.22 46.75
C ALA A 42 -21.53 4.53 45.39
N ALA A 43 -22.54 3.80 44.87
CA ALA A 43 -22.51 3.20 43.54
C ALA A 43 -22.65 4.26 42.43
N VAL A 44 -23.44 5.31 42.64
CA VAL A 44 -23.54 6.48 41.74
C VAL A 44 -22.27 7.32 41.83
N GLN A 45 -21.68 7.49 43.02
CA GLN A 45 -20.44 8.24 43.22
C GLN A 45 -19.20 7.41 42.84
N GLN A 46 -19.31 6.08 42.77
CA GLN A 46 -18.32 5.16 42.20
C GLN A 46 -18.49 5.06 40.68
N ALA A 47 -19.72 5.09 40.16
CA ALA A 47 -20.01 5.24 38.73
C ALA A 47 -19.70 6.65 38.20
N MET A 48 -19.75 7.68 39.04
CA MET A 48 -19.27 9.04 38.76
C MET A 48 -17.77 9.21 39.09
N ARG A 49 -17.13 8.23 39.73
CA ARG A 49 -15.67 8.09 39.86
C ARG A 49 -15.08 7.19 38.78
N ASN A 50 -15.88 6.72 37.82
CA ASN A 50 -15.37 5.99 36.66
C ASN A 50 -14.73 6.99 35.70
N GLU A 51 -13.43 6.81 35.50
CA GLU A 51 -12.51 7.42 34.54
C GLU A 51 -13.15 8.44 33.58
N GLU A 52 -12.75 9.71 33.73
CA GLU A 52 -13.13 10.84 32.87
C GLU A 52 -13.20 10.42 31.39
N ASP A 53 -14.31 10.74 30.73
CA ASP A 53 -14.43 10.69 29.27
C ASP A 53 -13.18 11.37 28.69
N LYS A 54 -12.26 10.58 28.13
CA LYS A 54 -10.97 11.08 27.65
C LYS A 54 -10.88 10.94 26.15
N ILE A 55 -10.29 11.95 25.54
CA ILE A 55 -9.95 11.93 24.12
C ILE A 55 -8.48 11.56 24.02
N VAL A 56 -8.21 10.40 23.43
CA VAL A 56 -6.84 9.94 23.17
C VAL A 56 -6.55 9.98 21.68
N TRP A 57 -5.34 10.38 21.33
CA TRP A 57 -4.87 10.36 19.96
C TRP A 57 -4.50 8.94 19.53
N GLY A 58 -5.02 8.53 18.38
CA GLY A 58 -4.66 7.31 17.69
C GLY A 58 -4.38 7.61 16.22
N ALA A 59 -4.04 6.56 15.48
CA ALA A 59 -3.84 6.65 14.04
C ALA A 59 -4.64 5.57 13.33
N CYS A 60 -5.18 5.89 12.16
CA CYS A 60 -5.76 4.91 11.28
C CYS A 60 -4.66 3.96 10.81
N SER A 61 -4.78 2.69 11.20
CA SER A 61 -3.78 1.66 10.93
C SER A 61 -4.02 0.92 9.60
N VAL A 62 -5.03 1.32 8.82
CA VAL A 62 -5.25 0.75 7.48
C VAL A 62 -4.05 1.05 6.57
N ASN A 63 -3.55 0.04 5.88
CA ASN A 63 -2.39 0.17 4.98
C ASN A 63 -2.74 0.91 3.67
N CYS A 64 -3.03 2.20 3.77
CA CYS A 64 -3.20 3.13 2.65
C CYS A 64 -2.00 4.10 2.49
N GLY A 65 -1.09 4.10 3.47
CA GLY A 65 0.07 4.98 3.53
C GLY A 65 -0.14 6.31 4.28
N SER A 66 -1.38 6.77 4.50
CA SER A 66 -1.61 8.10 5.09
C SER A 66 -1.64 8.18 6.61
N ARG A 67 -1.86 7.07 7.33
CA ARG A 67 -1.87 7.04 8.81
C ARG A 67 -2.67 8.18 9.46
N CYS A 68 -3.88 8.42 8.97
CA CYS A 68 -4.69 9.58 9.37
C CYS A 68 -4.85 9.66 10.89
N ALA A 69 -4.74 10.86 11.45
CA ALA A 69 -4.93 11.06 12.88
C ALA A 69 -6.39 10.81 13.26
N LEU A 70 -6.58 10.10 14.37
CA LEU A 70 -7.88 9.78 14.94
C LEU A 70 -7.93 10.29 16.37
N ARG A 71 -9.05 10.90 16.74
CA ARG A 71 -9.34 11.26 18.13
C ARG A 71 -10.35 10.25 18.66
N LEU A 72 -9.89 9.36 19.52
CA LEU A 72 -10.69 8.28 20.08
C LEU A 72 -11.29 8.76 21.40
N HIS A 73 -12.62 8.78 21.46
CA HIS A 73 -13.35 9.09 22.69
C HIS A 73 -13.50 7.79 23.47
N VAL A 74 -12.89 7.74 24.66
CA VAL A 74 -12.82 6.56 25.50
C VAL A 74 -13.64 6.79 26.75
N LYS A 75 -14.51 5.82 27.05
CA LYS A 75 -15.36 5.77 28.24
C LYS A 75 -15.43 4.34 28.73
N ASP A 76 -15.27 4.10 30.03
CA ASP A 76 -15.33 2.77 30.63
C ASP A 76 -14.39 1.75 29.93
N ASN A 77 -13.16 2.18 29.58
CA ASN A 77 -12.18 1.44 28.77
C ASN A 77 -12.65 0.99 27.37
N GLU A 78 -13.74 1.55 26.85
CA GLU A 78 -14.22 1.31 25.49
C GLU A 78 -14.09 2.58 24.63
N VAL A 79 -13.62 2.41 23.39
CA VAL A 79 -13.72 3.46 22.37
C VAL A 79 -15.18 3.53 21.92
N TRP A 80 -15.91 4.55 22.36
CA TRP A 80 -17.33 4.71 22.03
C TRP A 80 -17.54 5.63 20.81
N TRP A 81 -16.60 6.51 20.48
CA TRP A 81 -16.67 7.38 19.30
C TRP A 81 -15.28 7.64 18.68
N VAL A 82 -15.24 7.81 17.35
CA VAL A 82 -14.03 8.06 16.59
C VAL A 82 -14.22 9.33 15.77
N GLU A 83 -13.48 10.35 16.14
CA GLU A 83 -13.34 11.57 15.37
C GLU A 83 -12.14 11.50 14.42
N THR A 84 -12.19 12.36 13.43
CA THR A 84 -11.07 12.65 12.55
C THR A 84 -10.25 13.82 13.09
N ASP A 85 -9.06 14.05 12.54
CA ASP A 85 -8.39 15.34 12.68
C ASP A 85 -9.36 16.48 12.32
N ASN A 86 -9.49 17.42 13.24
CA ASN A 86 -10.29 18.63 13.17
C ASN A 86 -9.52 19.83 13.77
N THR A 87 -8.19 19.75 13.76
CA THR A 87 -7.29 20.76 14.33
C THR A 87 -6.64 21.61 13.24
N GLY A 88 -6.20 22.83 13.55
CA GLY A 88 -5.62 23.75 12.57
C GLY A 88 -6.63 24.30 11.54
N ASP A 89 -6.11 25.06 10.58
CA ASP A 89 -6.89 25.96 9.72
C ASP A 89 -7.39 25.33 8.41
N ASP A 90 -6.97 24.08 8.11
CA ASP A 90 -7.35 23.34 6.89
C ASP A 90 -7.03 24.07 5.57
N VAL A 91 -5.84 24.67 5.47
CA VAL A 91 -5.38 25.46 4.30
C VAL A 91 -4.35 24.71 3.45
N TYR A 92 -4.18 25.12 2.19
CA TYR A 92 -3.22 24.47 1.28
C TYR A 92 -1.79 24.49 1.85
N GLY A 93 -1.17 23.31 1.92
CA GLY A 93 0.14 23.10 2.55
C GLY A 93 0.10 22.87 4.06
N ASN A 94 -1.04 23.09 4.72
CA ASN A 94 -1.26 22.86 6.15
C ASN A 94 -2.71 22.38 6.41
N HIS A 95 -3.13 21.36 5.66
CA HIS A 95 -4.50 20.85 5.69
C HIS A 95 -4.68 19.77 6.76
N GLN A 96 -5.92 19.57 7.19
CA GLN A 96 -6.24 18.55 8.19
C GLN A 96 -6.07 17.14 7.62
N VAL A 97 -5.47 16.23 8.40
CA VAL A 97 -5.24 14.85 7.95
C VAL A 97 -6.49 13.98 8.20
N ARG A 98 -7.59 14.35 7.54
CA ARG A 98 -8.92 13.81 7.85
C ARG A 98 -9.12 12.33 7.51
N ALA A 99 -9.41 11.48 8.49
CA ALA A 99 -9.70 10.07 8.24
C ALA A 99 -10.86 9.86 7.25
N CYS A 100 -10.65 8.99 6.25
CA CYS A 100 -11.70 8.50 5.34
C CYS A 100 -12.69 7.59 6.07
N LEU A 101 -13.71 7.10 5.36
CA LEU A 101 -14.73 6.19 5.89
C LEU A 101 -14.14 4.97 6.62
N ARG A 102 -13.09 4.36 6.07
CA ARG A 102 -12.39 3.21 6.69
C ARG A 102 -11.71 3.57 8.03
N GLY A 103 -11.18 4.78 8.12
CA GLY A 103 -10.52 5.26 9.35
C GLY A 103 -11.55 5.61 10.42
N ARG A 104 -12.63 6.31 10.06
CA ARG A 104 -13.74 6.63 10.96
C ARG A 104 -14.46 5.38 11.45
N SER A 105 -14.45 4.30 10.68
CA SER A 105 -15.04 3.02 11.06
C SER A 105 -14.13 2.12 11.92
N ILE A 106 -12.95 2.57 12.36
CA ILE A 106 -11.98 1.69 13.06
C ILE A 106 -12.57 1.07 14.33
N ARG A 107 -13.51 1.75 15.01
CA ARG A 107 -14.25 1.22 16.17
C ARG A 107 -14.90 -0.14 15.86
N ARG A 108 -15.50 -0.27 14.67
CA ARG A 108 -16.15 -1.51 14.21
C ARG A 108 -15.15 -2.65 14.05
N ARG A 109 -13.90 -2.34 13.70
CA ARG A 109 -12.81 -3.33 13.59
C ARG A 109 -12.30 -3.74 14.96
N ILE A 110 -12.17 -2.79 15.89
CA ILE A 110 -11.67 -3.07 17.25
C ILE A 110 -12.64 -3.98 18.00
N ASN A 111 -13.95 -3.70 17.91
CA ASN A 111 -14.99 -4.38 18.69
C ASN A 111 -15.80 -5.38 17.84
N HIS A 112 -15.25 -5.87 16.72
CA HIS A 112 -15.99 -6.78 15.84
C HIS A 112 -16.21 -8.14 16.53
N PRO A 113 -17.40 -8.76 16.44
CA PRO A 113 -17.67 -10.07 17.06
C PRO A 113 -16.75 -11.18 16.53
N ASP A 114 -16.41 -11.15 15.24
CA ASP A 114 -15.51 -12.15 14.62
C ASP A 114 -14.02 -11.91 14.89
N ARG A 115 -13.67 -10.94 15.74
CA ARG A 115 -12.27 -10.67 16.06
C ARG A 115 -11.68 -11.87 16.81
N LEU A 116 -10.47 -12.25 16.43
CA LEU A 116 -9.71 -13.26 17.14
C LEU A 116 -9.32 -12.74 18.52
N ASN A 117 -9.64 -13.50 19.57
CA ASN A 117 -9.40 -13.11 20.97
C ASN A 117 -8.48 -14.08 21.72
N TYR A 118 -8.19 -15.24 21.14
CA TYR A 118 -7.41 -16.29 21.79
C TYR A 118 -6.45 -16.94 20.78
N PRO A 119 -5.30 -17.45 21.25
CA PRO A 119 -4.48 -18.37 20.47
C PRO A 119 -5.28 -19.62 20.09
N MET A 120 -5.04 -20.11 18.89
CA MET A 120 -5.76 -21.24 18.32
C MET A 120 -4.82 -22.20 17.60
N LYS A 121 -5.12 -23.50 17.70
CA LYS A 121 -4.39 -24.58 17.04
C LYS A 121 -5.28 -25.27 16.01
N ARG A 122 -4.72 -25.54 14.85
CA ARG A 122 -5.43 -26.21 13.76
C ARG A 122 -5.80 -27.65 14.15
N VAL A 123 -7.04 -28.04 13.87
CA VAL A 123 -7.54 -29.44 14.08
C VAL A 123 -8.07 -30.09 12.79
N GLY A 124 -8.12 -29.35 11.69
CA GLY A 124 -8.49 -29.86 10.36
C GLY A 124 -7.36 -29.70 9.35
N ARG A 125 -7.66 -29.89 8.05
CA ARG A 125 -6.68 -29.57 6.99
C ARG A 125 -6.46 -28.06 6.89
N ARG A 126 -5.26 -27.64 6.49
CA ARG A 126 -4.99 -26.22 6.20
C ARG A 126 -6.01 -25.69 5.19
N GLY A 127 -6.47 -24.45 5.34
CA GLY A 127 -7.50 -23.86 4.49
C GLY A 127 -8.95 -24.14 4.92
N GLU A 128 -9.22 -25.17 5.72
CA GLU A 128 -10.58 -25.45 6.23
C GLU A 128 -11.04 -24.45 7.30
N GLY A 129 -10.11 -23.77 7.96
CA GLY A 129 -10.43 -22.82 9.02
C GLY A 129 -10.92 -23.47 10.33
N LYS A 130 -10.60 -24.75 10.56
CA LYS A 130 -11.00 -25.49 11.77
C LYS A 130 -9.90 -25.44 12.82
N PHE A 131 -10.22 -24.84 13.96
CA PHE A 131 -9.28 -24.65 15.06
C PHE A 131 -9.93 -24.96 16.41
N GLU A 132 -9.09 -25.33 17.36
CA GLU A 132 -9.41 -25.33 18.79
C GLU A 132 -8.67 -24.21 19.51
N ARG A 133 -9.28 -23.69 20.59
CA ARG A 133 -8.64 -22.69 21.44
C ARG A 133 -7.55 -23.36 22.28
N ILE A 134 -6.38 -22.73 22.35
CA ILE A 134 -5.28 -23.16 23.21
C ILE A 134 -4.82 -22.01 24.12
N SER A 135 -4.00 -22.34 25.11
CA SER A 135 -3.38 -21.32 25.97
C SER A 135 -2.25 -20.59 25.23
N TRP A 136 -1.90 -19.38 25.68
CA TRP A 136 -0.71 -18.69 25.18
C TRP A 136 0.57 -19.50 25.42
N GLN A 137 0.69 -20.15 26.57
CA GLN A 137 1.85 -20.97 26.89
C GLN A 137 2.00 -22.13 25.90
N GLU A 138 0.93 -22.88 25.65
CA GLU A 138 0.94 -23.97 24.68
C GLU A 138 1.26 -23.49 23.25
N ALA A 139 0.70 -22.35 22.85
CA ALA A 139 0.98 -21.77 21.53
C ALA A 139 2.46 -21.42 21.37
N LEU A 140 3.04 -20.73 22.36
CA LEU A 140 4.44 -20.32 22.35
C LEU A 140 5.39 -21.52 22.43
N ASP A 141 5.07 -22.53 23.25
CA ASP A 141 5.87 -23.75 23.37
C ASP A 141 5.85 -24.54 22.05
N THR A 142 4.68 -24.67 21.42
CA THR A 142 4.54 -25.35 20.12
C THR A 142 5.34 -24.64 19.03
N ILE A 143 5.22 -23.31 18.96
CA ILE A 143 5.97 -22.49 18.00
C ILE A 143 7.47 -22.60 18.25
N SER A 144 7.92 -22.47 19.51
CA SER A 144 9.33 -22.52 19.88
C SER A 144 9.95 -23.87 19.56
N ALA A 145 9.26 -24.96 19.90
CA ALA A 145 9.72 -26.32 19.62
C ALA A 145 9.86 -26.56 18.10
N SER A 146 8.87 -26.16 17.31
CA SER A 146 8.91 -26.28 15.86
C SER A 146 10.03 -25.42 15.25
N LEU A 147 10.16 -24.16 15.66
CA LEU A 147 11.20 -23.26 15.15
C LEU A 147 12.61 -23.82 15.44
N LYS A 148 12.86 -24.26 16.68
CA LYS A 148 14.13 -24.89 17.09
C LYS A 148 14.44 -26.10 16.22
N LYS A 149 13.48 -27.03 16.10
CA LYS A 149 13.63 -28.23 15.26
C LYS A 149 13.95 -27.88 13.81
N THR A 150 13.24 -26.92 13.21
CA THR A 150 13.50 -26.48 11.83
C THR A 150 14.92 -25.93 11.68
N VAL A 151 15.36 -25.06 12.61
CA VAL A 151 16.71 -24.47 12.55
C VAL A 151 17.79 -25.52 12.80
N GLU A 152 17.60 -26.45 13.72
CA GLU A 152 18.52 -27.57 13.98
C GLU A 152 18.65 -28.50 12.78
N THR A 153 17.56 -28.74 12.04
CA THR A 153 17.53 -29.70 10.92
C THR A 153 17.97 -29.07 9.59
N TYR A 154 17.53 -27.85 9.31
CA TYR A 154 17.65 -27.21 7.99
C TYR A 154 18.41 -25.87 8.02
N GLY A 155 18.70 -25.32 9.20
CA GLY A 155 19.31 -24.01 9.37
C GLY A 155 18.32 -22.84 9.23
N ASN A 156 18.80 -21.63 9.53
CA ASN A 156 17.99 -20.40 9.52
C ASN A 156 17.45 -20.01 8.12
N GLU A 157 18.07 -20.50 7.04
CA GLU A 157 17.60 -20.26 5.67
C GLU A 157 16.25 -20.98 5.37
N ALA A 158 15.86 -21.98 6.16
CA ALA A 158 14.55 -22.63 6.02
C ALA A 158 13.40 -21.86 6.72
N VAL A 159 13.70 -20.78 7.44
CA VAL A 159 12.72 -19.92 8.11
C VAL A 159 12.45 -18.69 7.27
N TYR A 160 11.19 -18.46 6.92
CA TYR A 160 10.76 -17.37 6.06
C TYR A 160 9.74 -16.45 6.74
N ILE A 161 9.96 -15.14 6.61
CA ILE A 161 8.98 -14.13 7.03
C ILE A 161 8.26 -13.68 5.77
N HIS A 162 7.00 -14.08 5.65
CA HIS A 162 6.18 -13.86 4.46
C HIS A 162 5.98 -12.38 4.18
N TYR A 163 5.88 -12.04 2.89
CA TYR A 163 5.52 -10.67 2.51
C TYR A 163 4.14 -10.31 3.02
N SER A 164 4.09 -9.32 3.90
CA SER A 164 2.85 -8.71 4.35
C SER A 164 2.91 -7.19 4.24
N SER A 165 1.75 -6.58 4.11
CA SER A 165 1.63 -5.12 4.11
C SER A 165 0.60 -4.63 5.12
N GLY A 166 0.04 -5.51 5.96
CA GLY A 166 -0.87 -5.11 7.02
C GLY A 166 -0.18 -4.39 8.18
N ILE A 167 -0.81 -4.43 9.35
CA ILE A 167 -0.31 -3.72 10.54
C ILE A 167 0.70 -4.60 11.25
N VAL A 168 1.97 -4.40 10.91
CA VAL A 168 3.08 -5.21 11.39
C VAL A 168 3.76 -4.47 12.54
N GLY A 169 3.16 -4.43 13.73
CA GLY A 169 3.68 -3.79 14.95
C GLY A 169 3.14 -2.38 15.28
N GLY A 170 2.02 -1.97 14.68
CA GLY A 170 1.27 -0.78 15.12
C GLY A 170 1.91 0.56 14.77
N ASN A 171 2.00 1.47 15.75
CA ASN A 171 2.56 2.83 15.59
C ASN A 171 4.08 2.90 15.85
N ILE A 172 4.69 1.84 16.39
CA ILE A 172 6.09 1.80 16.81
C ILE A 172 7.02 1.11 15.81
N THR A 173 6.45 0.58 14.72
CA THR A 173 7.16 -0.14 13.66
C THR A 173 6.70 0.31 12.28
N ARG A 174 7.50 0.02 11.26
CA ARG A 174 7.09 0.19 9.87
C ARG A 174 6.13 -0.95 9.49
N SER A 175 5.05 -0.66 8.76
CA SER A 175 4.22 -1.70 8.12
C SER A 175 5.01 -2.39 7.00
N SER A 176 5.94 -3.25 7.38
CA SER A 176 6.80 -4.02 6.50
C SER A 176 7.33 -5.24 7.25
N PRO A 177 7.37 -6.43 6.62
CA PRO A 177 7.93 -7.63 7.23
C PRO A 177 9.40 -7.43 7.58
N ALA A 178 10.13 -6.63 6.77
CA ALA A 178 11.55 -6.33 6.98
C ALA A 178 11.83 -5.43 8.19
N ALA A 179 10.80 -4.84 8.81
CA ALA A 179 10.93 -3.94 9.95
C ALA A 179 9.87 -4.24 11.02
N SER A 180 9.75 -5.53 11.35
CA SER A 180 8.74 -6.09 12.26
C SER A 180 9.36 -6.63 13.55
N PRO A 181 8.57 -6.78 14.63
CA PRO A 181 9.01 -7.51 15.84
C PRO A 181 9.42 -8.96 15.54
N VAL A 182 8.75 -9.62 14.59
CA VAL A 182 9.12 -10.97 14.14
C VAL A 182 10.48 -10.97 13.43
N LYS A 183 10.76 -9.97 12.58
CA LYS A 183 12.09 -9.83 11.96
C LYS A 183 13.17 -9.56 13.00
N ARG A 184 12.88 -8.71 13.99
CA ARG A 184 13.79 -8.48 15.11
C ARG A 184 14.07 -9.80 15.87
N LEU A 185 13.03 -10.56 16.21
CA LEU A 185 13.16 -11.87 16.85
C LEU A 185 14.05 -12.81 16.03
N MET A 186 13.77 -12.96 14.73
CA MET A 186 14.58 -13.83 13.87
C MET A 186 16.02 -13.35 13.77
N ASN A 187 16.27 -12.05 13.68
CA ASN A 187 17.64 -11.53 13.65
C ASN A 187 18.37 -11.76 14.99
N CYS A 188 17.68 -11.76 16.14
CA CYS A 188 18.25 -12.21 17.42
C CYS A 188 18.54 -13.73 17.42
N TYR A 189 17.80 -14.53 16.65
CA TYR A 189 17.86 -15.99 16.66
C TYR A 189 18.76 -16.59 15.55
N GLY A 190 19.59 -15.77 14.91
CA GLY A 190 20.53 -16.22 13.86
C GLY A 190 20.03 -16.00 12.43
N GLY A 191 18.96 -15.22 12.25
CA GLY A 191 18.49 -14.74 10.97
C GLY A 191 17.33 -15.52 10.36
N SER A 192 17.03 -15.22 9.10
CA SER A 192 15.98 -15.86 8.30
C SER A 192 16.23 -15.60 6.82
N LEU A 193 15.70 -16.43 5.93
CA LEU A 193 15.73 -16.18 4.49
C LEU A 193 15.17 -14.78 4.18
N ASN A 194 15.92 -13.96 3.44
CA ASN A 194 15.46 -12.63 3.04
C ASN A 194 14.55 -12.70 1.81
N GLN A 195 13.90 -11.57 1.56
CA GLN A 195 13.14 -11.35 0.34
C GLN A 195 13.42 -9.97 -0.25
N TYR A 196 13.25 -9.85 -1.56
CA TYR A 196 13.23 -8.57 -2.26
C TYR A 196 11.95 -8.42 -3.10
N GLY A 197 11.67 -7.17 -3.52
CA GLY A 197 10.48 -6.81 -4.26
C GLY A 197 9.24 -6.59 -3.39
N SER A 198 8.13 -6.28 -4.03
CA SER A 198 6.81 -6.13 -3.40
C SER A 198 5.70 -6.43 -4.40
N TYR A 199 4.54 -6.87 -3.93
CA TYR A 199 3.35 -7.06 -4.78
C TYR A 199 2.77 -5.75 -5.33
N SER A 200 3.23 -4.61 -4.81
CA SER A 200 2.69 -3.31 -5.18
C SER A 200 3.54 -2.56 -6.19
N THR A 201 4.88 -2.62 -6.06
CA THR A 201 5.83 -1.67 -6.67
C THR A 201 7.13 -2.31 -7.16
N ALA A 202 7.22 -3.65 -7.20
CA ALA A 202 8.49 -4.35 -7.48
C ALA A 202 9.23 -3.79 -8.70
N GLN A 203 8.51 -3.58 -9.80
CA GLN A 203 9.14 -3.22 -11.07
C GLN A 203 9.62 -1.78 -11.09
N ILE A 204 8.78 -0.80 -10.72
CA ILE A 204 9.21 0.61 -10.68
C ILE A 204 10.31 0.85 -9.64
N SER A 205 10.25 0.21 -8.47
CA SER A 205 11.29 0.31 -7.45
C SER A 205 12.62 -0.35 -7.86
N CYS A 206 12.57 -1.30 -8.80
CA CYS A 206 13.76 -1.85 -9.43
C CYS A 206 14.30 -0.89 -10.51
N ALA A 207 13.43 -0.38 -11.39
CA ALA A 207 13.82 0.31 -12.60
C ALA A 207 14.33 1.75 -12.40
N MET A 208 13.69 2.51 -11.51
CA MET A 208 13.99 3.94 -11.33
C MET A 208 15.42 4.19 -10.81
N PRO A 209 15.97 3.42 -9.86
CA PRO A 209 17.38 3.57 -9.47
C PRO A 209 18.38 3.37 -10.61
N TYR A 210 18.10 2.51 -11.60
CA TYR A 210 18.95 2.39 -12.80
C TYR A 210 18.80 3.57 -13.77
N THR A 211 17.72 4.35 -13.65
CA THR A 211 17.44 5.51 -14.52
C THR A 211 17.93 6.83 -13.89
N TYR A 212 17.70 7.01 -12.59
CA TYR A 212 17.95 8.27 -11.87
C TYR A 212 18.93 8.15 -10.69
N GLY A 213 19.33 6.94 -10.29
CA GLY A 213 20.04 6.71 -9.02
C GLY A 213 19.14 6.74 -7.79
N SER A 214 17.87 7.16 -7.92
CA SER A 214 16.84 7.10 -6.88
C SER A 214 15.45 6.81 -7.47
N ASN A 215 14.39 6.94 -6.68
CA ASN A 215 13.00 6.81 -7.13
C ASN A 215 12.16 8.00 -6.64
N ASP A 216 12.74 9.19 -6.69
CA ASP A 216 12.12 10.41 -6.21
C ASP A 216 11.47 11.19 -7.36
N GLY A 217 10.32 11.79 -7.07
CA GLY A 217 9.68 12.79 -7.91
C GLY A 217 9.28 14.03 -7.12
N ASN A 218 8.50 14.92 -7.73
CA ASN A 218 7.93 16.07 -7.05
C ASN A 218 6.69 15.65 -6.26
N SER A 219 6.36 16.40 -5.21
CA SER A 219 5.10 16.24 -4.47
C SER A 219 3.93 16.68 -5.35
N THR A 220 2.74 16.11 -5.13
CA THR A 220 1.49 16.59 -5.75
C THR A 220 1.26 18.07 -5.47
N SER A 221 1.73 18.59 -4.33
CA SER A 221 1.62 20.01 -3.99
C SER A 221 2.40 20.94 -4.93
N ASP A 222 3.40 20.44 -5.65
CA ASP A 222 4.19 21.25 -6.57
C ASP A 222 3.47 21.48 -7.92
N ILE A 223 2.31 20.83 -8.13
CA ILE A 223 1.44 21.06 -9.30
C ILE A 223 0.93 22.50 -9.38
N GLU A 224 0.96 23.26 -8.27
CA GLU A 224 0.64 24.69 -8.27
C GLU A 224 1.58 25.52 -9.18
N ASN A 225 2.75 24.97 -9.51
CA ASN A 225 3.75 25.57 -10.39
C ASN A 225 3.70 25.00 -11.83
N SER A 226 2.82 24.04 -12.12
CA SER A 226 2.72 23.36 -13.42
C SER A 226 1.84 24.09 -14.41
N LYS A 227 2.03 23.86 -15.71
CA LYS A 227 1.09 24.30 -16.77
C LYS A 227 0.34 23.13 -17.42
N LEU A 228 0.93 21.94 -17.34
CA LEU A 228 0.38 20.69 -17.84
C LEU A 228 0.60 19.59 -16.79
N VAL A 229 -0.40 18.74 -16.58
CA VAL A 229 -0.35 17.55 -15.74
C VAL A 229 -0.71 16.35 -16.60
N VAL A 230 0.16 15.35 -16.69
CA VAL A 230 -0.09 14.10 -17.42
C VAL A 230 0.04 12.93 -16.45
N MET A 231 -1.03 12.15 -16.31
CA MET A 231 -1.12 11.05 -15.35
C MET A 231 -1.29 9.71 -16.07
N PHE A 232 -0.29 8.82 -15.98
CA PHE A 232 -0.34 7.46 -16.52
C PHE A 232 -0.80 6.46 -15.46
N GLY A 233 -2.01 5.93 -15.59
CA GLY A 233 -2.59 4.94 -14.67
C GLY A 233 -2.52 5.35 -13.19
N ASN A 234 -2.51 6.65 -12.91
CA ASN A 234 -2.47 7.20 -11.56
C ASN A 234 -3.87 7.62 -11.14
N ASN A 235 -4.39 7.00 -10.08
CA ASN A 235 -5.77 7.17 -9.64
C ASN A 235 -5.81 7.42 -8.11
N PRO A 236 -5.36 8.59 -7.63
CA PRO A 236 -5.39 8.93 -6.22
C PRO A 236 -6.80 8.99 -5.63
N ALA A 237 -7.84 9.28 -6.40
CA ALA A 237 -9.21 9.36 -5.89
C ALA A 237 -9.72 8.02 -5.38
N GLU A 238 -9.30 6.89 -5.96
CA GLU A 238 -9.68 5.56 -5.48
C GLU A 238 -8.59 4.92 -4.60
N THR A 239 -7.32 5.18 -4.92
CA THR A 239 -6.19 4.50 -4.25
C THR A 239 -5.62 5.29 -3.06
N ARG A 240 -5.97 6.56 -2.92
CA ARG A 240 -5.46 7.51 -1.90
C ARG A 240 -6.57 8.36 -1.26
N MET A 241 -7.77 7.80 -1.12
CA MET A 241 -8.96 8.41 -0.47
C MET A 241 -8.79 8.94 0.97
N SER A 242 -7.63 8.75 1.59
CA SER A 242 -7.37 9.13 2.98
C SER A 242 -7.10 10.62 3.14
N GLY A 243 -7.22 11.11 4.38
CA GLY A 243 -6.92 12.50 4.77
C GLY A 243 -5.49 12.96 4.57
N GLY A 244 -4.57 12.06 4.22
CA GLY A 244 -3.28 12.47 3.68
C GLY A 244 -3.42 13.37 2.45
N GLY A 245 -4.62 13.44 1.86
CA GLY A 245 -5.05 14.60 1.10
C GLY A 245 -4.53 14.64 -0.32
N ILE A 246 -3.97 13.55 -0.86
CA ILE A 246 -3.40 13.56 -2.22
C ILE A 246 -4.43 14.01 -3.27
N THR A 247 -5.66 13.51 -3.19
CA THR A 247 -6.73 13.95 -4.11
C THR A 247 -7.06 15.42 -3.88
N TRP A 248 -7.19 15.86 -2.63
CA TRP A 248 -7.47 17.26 -2.32
C TRP A 248 -6.34 18.20 -2.77
N PHE A 249 -5.08 17.81 -2.57
CA PHE A 249 -3.91 18.53 -3.05
C PHE A 249 -3.89 18.59 -4.57
N LEU A 250 -4.20 17.51 -5.27
CA LEU A 250 -4.29 17.51 -6.73
C LEU A 250 -5.29 18.58 -7.19
N GLU A 251 -6.50 18.59 -6.62
CA GLU A 251 -7.52 19.58 -6.98
C GLU A 251 -7.07 21.01 -6.65
N GLN A 252 -6.61 21.26 -5.42
CA GLN A 252 -6.20 22.60 -4.99
C GLN A 252 -4.99 23.13 -5.77
N ALA A 253 -4.00 22.26 -6.02
CA ALA A 253 -2.82 22.63 -6.80
C ALA A 253 -3.21 22.99 -8.23
N ARG A 254 -4.15 22.23 -8.83
CA ARG A 254 -4.66 22.51 -10.17
C ARG A 254 -5.52 23.75 -10.25
N GLU A 255 -6.40 24.00 -9.28
CA GLU A 255 -7.17 25.25 -9.21
C GLU A 255 -6.24 26.48 -9.14
N ARG A 256 -5.12 26.37 -8.42
CA ARG A 256 -4.12 27.44 -8.28
C ARG A 256 -3.31 27.65 -9.55
N SER A 257 -2.90 26.57 -10.22
CA SER A 257 -2.07 26.67 -11.43
C SER A 257 -2.87 26.87 -12.71
N ASN A 258 -4.15 26.52 -12.71
CA ASN A 258 -4.96 26.33 -13.92
C ASN A 258 -4.31 25.37 -14.93
N ALA A 259 -3.49 24.42 -14.44
CA ALA A 259 -2.81 23.47 -15.31
C ALA A 259 -3.80 22.53 -16.00
N ARG A 260 -3.67 22.37 -17.32
CA ARG A 260 -4.41 21.35 -18.08
C ARG A 260 -4.05 19.96 -17.55
N MET A 261 -5.02 19.08 -17.33
CA MET A 261 -4.82 17.71 -16.87
C MET A 261 -5.28 16.68 -17.88
N ILE A 262 -4.37 15.80 -18.25
CA ILE A 262 -4.61 14.67 -19.15
C ILE A 262 -4.42 13.38 -18.35
N VAL A 263 -5.46 12.54 -18.32
CA VAL A 263 -5.42 11.24 -17.66
C VAL A 263 -5.36 10.14 -18.72
N ILE A 264 -4.30 9.33 -18.69
CA ILE A 264 -4.10 8.18 -19.58
C ILE A 264 -4.33 6.92 -18.75
N ASP A 265 -5.48 6.29 -18.94
CA ASP A 265 -5.90 5.12 -18.16
C ASP A 265 -6.89 4.29 -18.98
N PRO A 266 -6.80 2.94 -19.00
CA PRO A 266 -7.81 2.10 -19.66
C PRO A 266 -9.21 2.25 -19.07
N ARG A 267 -9.33 2.72 -17.83
CA ARG A 267 -10.61 2.94 -17.15
C ARG A 267 -10.86 4.43 -16.95
N TYR A 268 -12.10 4.85 -17.13
CA TYR A 268 -12.53 6.16 -16.67
C TYR A 268 -12.68 6.13 -15.14
N THR A 269 -11.67 6.64 -14.43
CA THR A 269 -11.53 6.51 -12.97
C THR A 269 -12.22 7.63 -12.20
N ASP A 270 -12.38 7.46 -10.88
CA ASP A 270 -12.88 8.55 -10.02
C ASP A 270 -11.91 9.74 -9.94
N THR A 271 -10.64 9.57 -10.34
CA THR A 271 -9.68 10.68 -10.46
C THR A 271 -9.98 11.53 -11.69
N ALA A 272 -10.36 10.89 -12.80
CA ALA A 272 -10.85 11.58 -13.98
C ALA A 272 -12.24 12.15 -13.65
N ALA A 273 -13.32 11.41 -13.86
CA ALA A 273 -14.69 11.76 -13.46
C ALA A 273 -15.10 13.25 -13.64
N GLY A 274 -14.62 13.89 -14.72
CA GLY A 274 -14.94 15.27 -15.10
C GLY A 274 -14.04 16.34 -14.48
N ARG A 275 -12.97 15.94 -13.78
CA ARG A 275 -11.94 16.85 -13.25
C ARG A 275 -10.79 17.03 -14.22
N GLU A 276 -10.53 16.04 -15.05
CA GLU A 276 -9.58 16.11 -16.16
C GLU A 276 -10.10 16.99 -17.30
N ASP A 277 -9.17 17.57 -18.05
CA ASP A 277 -9.49 18.23 -19.32
C ASP A 277 -9.56 17.23 -20.47
N GLU A 278 -8.89 16.09 -20.35
CA GLU A 278 -8.92 15.00 -21.33
C GLU A 278 -8.63 13.65 -20.67
N TRP A 279 -9.43 12.64 -21.03
CA TRP A 279 -9.15 11.24 -20.74
C TRP A 279 -8.79 10.49 -22.02
N ILE A 280 -7.68 9.75 -22.00
CA ILE A 280 -7.20 8.95 -23.12
C ILE A 280 -7.30 7.46 -22.75
N PRO A 281 -8.26 6.70 -23.33
CA PRO A 281 -8.47 5.29 -23.03
C PRO A 281 -7.43 4.41 -23.73
N ILE A 282 -6.28 4.20 -23.08
CA ILE A 282 -5.23 3.35 -23.61
C ILE A 282 -5.58 1.86 -23.48
N ARG A 283 -5.17 1.03 -24.46
CA ARG A 283 -5.21 -0.44 -24.30
C ARG A 283 -4.30 -0.87 -23.12
N PRO A 284 -4.78 -1.69 -22.16
CA PRO A 284 -3.96 -2.10 -21.02
C PRO A 284 -2.61 -2.70 -21.42
N GLY A 285 -1.52 -2.22 -20.81
CA GLY A 285 -0.16 -2.75 -21.05
C GLY A 285 0.56 -2.19 -22.26
N THR A 286 0.05 -1.11 -22.87
CA THR A 286 0.62 -0.53 -24.09
C THR A 286 1.22 0.86 -23.88
N ASP A 287 1.37 1.31 -22.63
CA ASP A 287 1.89 2.62 -22.25
C ASP A 287 3.29 2.88 -22.83
N ALA A 288 4.18 1.88 -22.82
CA ALA A 288 5.52 2.01 -23.41
C ALA A 288 5.47 2.29 -24.92
N ALA A 289 4.52 1.70 -25.65
CA ALA A 289 4.34 1.94 -27.08
C ALA A 289 3.77 3.35 -27.33
N LEU A 290 2.83 3.82 -26.50
CA LEU A 290 2.35 5.21 -26.56
C LEU A 290 3.50 6.19 -26.36
N VAL A 291 4.33 5.99 -25.33
CA VAL A 291 5.46 6.86 -25.03
C VAL A 291 6.49 6.84 -26.16
N ALA A 292 6.81 5.68 -26.74
CA ALA A 292 7.71 5.60 -27.88
C ALA A 292 7.15 6.35 -29.11
N GLY A 293 5.84 6.27 -29.36
CA GLY A 293 5.13 7.06 -30.37
C GLY A 293 5.21 8.57 -30.14
N ILE A 294 5.05 9.00 -28.88
CA ILE A 294 5.20 10.40 -28.47
C ILE A 294 6.65 10.86 -28.68
N ALA A 295 7.62 10.08 -28.20
CA ALA A 295 9.04 10.38 -28.32
C ALA A 295 9.47 10.53 -29.78
N TRP A 296 8.92 9.72 -30.69
CA TRP A 296 9.18 9.85 -32.13
C TRP A 296 8.77 11.22 -32.66
N VAL A 297 7.60 11.74 -32.26
CA VAL A 297 7.15 13.08 -32.67
C VAL A 297 8.02 14.15 -32.03
N LEU A 298 8.32 14.04 -30.73
CA LEU A 298 9.19 14.99 -30.03
C LEU A 298 10.57 15.12 -30.72
N ILE A 299 11.16 14.00 -31.13
CA ILE A 299 12.46 13.96 -31.80
C ILE A 299 12.36 14.54 -33.21
N ASN A 300 11.40 14.11 -34.02
CA ASN A 300 11.29 14.54 -35.43
C ASN A 300 10.85 16.01 -35.57
N GLU A 301 10.11 16.56 -34.60
CA GLU A 301 9.70 17.96 -34.59
C GLU A 301 10.65 18.86 -33.79
N ASN A 302 11.79 18.34 -33.30
CA ASN A 302 12.77 19.06 -32.49
C ASN A 302 12.16 19.71 -31.22
N LEU A 303 11.25 19.01 -30.55
CA LEU A 303 10.59 19.44 -29.31
C LEU A 303 11.26 18.85 -28.05
N VAL A 304 12.46 18.26 -28.19
CA VAL A 304 13.25 17.76 -27.07
C VAL A 304 14.10 18.87 -26.46
N ASP A 305 14.37 18.79 -25.15
CA ASP A 305 15.30 19.66 -24.44
C ASP A 305 16.74 19.15 -24.64
N GLN A 306 17.33 19.46 -25.79
CA GLN A 306 18.68 19.00 -26.12
C GLN A 306 19.74 19.46 -25.11
N PRO A 307 19.74 20.71 -24.58
CA PRO A 307 20.67 21.10 -23.52
C PRO A 307 20.58 20.22 -22.26
N PHE A 308 19.36 19.86 -21.82
CA PHE A 308 19.19 18.93 -20.71
C PHE A 308 19.77 17.55 -21.03
N LEU A 309 19.44 17.01 -22.21
CA LEU A 309 19.90 15.69 -22.66
C LEU A 309 21.43 15.62 -22.77
N ASP A 310 22.05 16.65 -23.33
CA ASP A 310 23.51 16.73 -23.48
C ASP A 310 24.26 16.78 -22.15
N ASN A 311 23.66 17.39 -21.13
CA ASN A 311 24.33 17.66 -19.86
C ASN A 311 24.04 16.61 -18.77
N TYR A 312 22.85 16.00 -18.79
CA TYR A 312 22.35 15.16 -17.70
C TYR A 312 22.03 13.71 -18.11
N CYS A 313 22.16 13.35 -19.39
CA CYS A 313 21.84 12.01 -19.87
C CYS A 313 23.05 11.32 -20.49
N ILE A 314 23.12 9.99 -20.30
CA ILE A 314 24.08 9.10 -20.94
C ILE A 314 23.28 8.16 -21.83
N GLY A 315 23.69 8.03 -23.10
CA GLY A 315 23.08 7.12 -24.08
C GLY A 315 21.76 7.59 -24.71
N TYR A 316 21.50 8.91 -24.76
CA TYR A 316 20.34 9.43 -25.50
C TYR A 316 20.58 9.40 -27.02
N ASP A 317 21.74 9.89 -27.44
CA ASP A 317 22.21 9.98 -28.83
C ASP A 317 23.69 9.57 -28.92
N GLU A 318 24.26 9.54 -30.13
CA GLU A 318 25.68 9.20 -30.35
C GLU A 318 26.65 10.08 -29.55
N LYS A 319 26.30 11.35 -29.29
CA LYS A 319 27.16 12.27 -28.52
C LYS A 319 27.26 11.86 -27.06
N THR A 320 26.16 11.37 -26.49
CA THR A 320 26.05 10.98 -25.08
C THR A 320 26.26 9.49 -24.85
N LEU A 321 26.44 8.70 -25.91
CA LEU A 321 26.65 7.26 -25.85
C LEU A 321 28.07 6.92 -25.34
N PRO A 322 28.22 5.97 -24.39
CA PRO A 322 29.54 5.50 -23.96
C PRO A 322 30.35 4.92 -25.12
N ALA A 323 31.67 5.15 -25.12
CA ALA A 323 32.55 4.79 -26.23
C ALA A 323 32.64 3.27 -26.50
N ASP A 324 32.33 2.45 -25.51
CA ASP A 324 32.31 0.98 -25.60
C ASP A 324 30.94 0.42 -25.99
N ALA A 325 29.90 1.26 -26.11
CA ALA A 325 28.59 0.84 -26.55
C ALA A 325 28.52 0.70 -28.09
N PRO A 326 27.68 -0.22 -28.62
CA PRO A 326 27.53 -0.37 -30.06
C PRO A 326 27.00 0.90 -30.74
N PRO A 327 27.44 1.24 -31.98
CA PRO A 327 26.81 2.29 -32.77
C PRO A 327 25.30 2.11 -32.86
N ASN A 328 24.54 3.19 -32.82
CA ASN A 328 23.07 3.19 -32.73
C ASN A 328 22.50 2.47 -31.49
N GLY A 329 23.32 2.21 -30.46
CA GLY A 329 22.88 1.62 -29.19
C GLY A 329 22.13 2.60 -28.26
N HIS A 330 21.94 3.85 -28.68
CA HIS A 330 21.32 4.91 -27.91
C HIS A 330 19.79 4.96 -28.09
N TYR A 331 19.09 5.63 -27.16
CA TYR A 331 17.62 5.69 -27.16
C TYR A 331 17.02 6.30 -28.43
N LYS A 332 17.61 7.40 -28.94
CA LYS A 332 17.13 8.07 -30.17
C LYS A 332 17.15 7.15 -31.39
N ALA A 333 18.15 6.29 -31.55
CA ALA A 333 18.21 5.33 -32.66
C ALA A 333 17.12 4.25 -32.54
N TYR A 334 16.87 3.74 -31.34
CA TYR A 334 15.74 2.84 -31.08
C TYR A 334 14.40 3.47 -31.49
N ILE A 335 14.16 4.73 -31.11
CA ILE A 335 12.91 5.42 -31.47
C ILE A 335 12.79 5.64 -32.98
N LEU A 336 13.88 6.03 -33.65
CA LEU A 336 13.89 6.32 -35.09
C LEU A 336 13.96 5.07 -35.98
N GLY A 337 14.05 3.87 -35.40
CA GLY A 337 14.14 2.61 -36.16
C GLY A 337 15.52 2.31 -36.73
N GLN A 338 16.55 2.92 -36.14
CA GLN A 338 17.97 2.74 -36.50
C GLN A 338 18.69 1.78 -35.55
N GLY A 339 18.03 1.38 -34.47
CA GLY A 339 18.52 0.36 -33.53
C GLY A 339 18.27 -1.07 -34.02
N GLU A 340 18.53 -2.05 -33.15
CA GLU A 340 18.55 -3.48 -33.48
C GLU A 340 17.23 -4.02 -34.09
N ASP A 341 16.08 -3.48 -33.68
CA ASP A 341 14.78 -3.96 -34.18
C ASP A 341 14.36 -3.37 -35.54
N GLY A 342 15.06 -2.36 -36.05
CA GLY A 342 14.81 -1.74 -37.36
C GLY A 342 13.42 -1.09 -37.53
N ILE A 343 12.67 -0.85 -36.44
CA ILE A 343 11.28 -0.38 -36.51
C ILE A 343 11.18 1.04 -35.96
N ALA A 344 10.87 2.00 -36.82
CA ALA A 344 10.56 3.36 -36.39
C ALA A 344 9.27 3.38 -35.55
N LYS A 345 9.32 4.02 -34.37
CA LYS A 345 8.21 4.08 -33.42
C LYS A 345 7.22 5.19 -33.78
N THR A 346 6.74 5.20 -35.02
CA THR A 346 5.86 6.25 -35.54
C THR A 346 4.52 6.32 -34.79
N PRO A 347 3.78 7.44 -34.88
CA PRO A 347 2.41 7.52 -34.36
C PRO A 347 1.46 6.45 -34.91
N GLN A 348 1.63 6.03 -36.17
CA GLN A 348 0.84 4.95 -36.78
C GLN A 348 1.16 3.59 -36.16
N TRP A 349 2.45 3.32 -35.91
CA TRP A 349 2.89 2.12 -35.20
C TRP A 349 2.31 2.09 -33.77
N ALA A 350 2.44 3.18 -33.03
CA ALA A 350 1.90 3.29 -31.68
C ALA A 350 0.37 3.19 -31.67
N SER A 351 -0.31 3.78 -32.66
CA SER A 351 -1.78 3.73 -32.77
C SER A 351 -2.30 2.30 -32.90
N HIS A 352 -1.64 1.47 -33.73
CA HIS A 352 -2.03 0.07 -33.92
C HIS A 352 -1.96 -0.74 -32.61
N ILE A 353 -0.91 -0.51 -31.82
CA ILE A 353 -0.67 -1.23 -30.56
C ILE A 353 -1.58 -0.70 -29.44
N THR A 354 -1.69 0.62 -29.30
CA THR A 354 -2.37 1.28 -28.17
C THR A 354 -3.87 1.43 -28.36
N GLY A 355 -4.34 1.42 -29.61
CA GLY A 355 -5.71 1.77 -29.96
C GLY A 355 -5.98 3.28 -29.97
N ILE A 356 -5.00 4.13 -29.65
CA ILE A 356 -5.16 5.59 -29.67
C ILE A 356 -4.96 6.09 -31.10
N PRO A 357 -5.82 6.97 -31.65
CA PRO A 357 -5.62 7.52 -32.98
C PRO A 357 -4.27 8.22 -33.16
N ALA A 358 -3.61 8.01 -34.30
CA ALA A 358 -2.29 8.60 -34.57
C ALA A 358 -2.27 10.13 -34.48
N ASP A 359 -3.34 10.82 -34.92
CA ASP A 359 -3.45 12.27 -34.82
C ASP A 359 -3.51 12.75 -33.36
N ARG A 360 -4.15 11.96 -32.49
CA ARG A 360 -4.22 12.21 -31.04
C ARG A 360 -2.85 12.02 -30.38
N ILE A 361 -2.09 10.99 -30.78
CA ILE A 361 -0.71 10.79 -30.33
C ILE A 361 0.17 11.99 -30.70
N ILE A 362 0.07 12.47 -31.95
CA ILE A 362 0.82 13.65 -32.43
C ILE A 362 0.47 14.90 -31.61
N LYS A 363 -0.82 15.17 -31.42
CA LYS A 363 -1.27 16.33 -30.64
C LYS A 363 -0.80 16.23 -29.17
N LEU A 364 -0.89 15.05 -28.55
CA LEU A 364 -0.41 14.83 -27.18
C LEU A 364 1.10 15.06 -27.08
N ALA A 365 1.86 14.60 -28.06
CA ALA A 365 3.30 14.84 -28.11
C ALA A 365 3.62 16.34 -28.22
N ARG A 366 2.93 17.08 -29.08
CA ARG A 366 3.09 18.53 -29.20
C ARG A 366 2.71 19.28 -27.93
N GLU A 367 1.63 18.88 -27.25
CA GLU A 367 1.24 19.45 -25.95
C GLU A 367 2.33 19.21 -24.90
N ILE A 368 2.86 17.99 -24.80
CA ILE A 368 3.94 17.65 -23.86
C ILE A 368 5.25 18.39 -24.20
N GLY A 369 5.63 18.46 -25.48
CA GLY A 369 6.88 19.06 -25.93
C GLY A 369 6.89 20.59 -25.91
N SER A 370 5.73 21.23 -25.98
CA SER A 370 5.63 22.71 -26.06
C SER A 370 5.35 23.39 -24.72
N VAL A 371 4.97 22.63 -23.69
CA VAL A 371 4.57 23.17 -22.38
C VAL A 371 5.63 22.87 -21.32
N LYS A 372 6.11 23.92 -20.65
CA LYS A 372 7.04 23.82 -19.51
C LYS A 372 6.67 24.84 -18.42
N PRO A 373 6.58 24.43 -17.14
CA PRO A 373 6.76 23.08 -16.61
C PRO A 373 5.57 22.13 -16.86
N ALA A 374 5.86 20.85 -17.10
CA ALA A 374 4.89 19.77 -17.21
C ALA A 374 5.13 18.71 -16.13
N TYR A 375 4.12 18.47 -15.30
CA TYR A 375 4.13 17.43 -14.28
C TYR A 375 3.66 16.12 -14.90
N ILE A 376 4.60 15.22 -15.19
CA ILE A 376 4.31 13.91 -15.77
C ILE A 376 4.56 12.86 -14.71
N CYS A 377 3.54 12.07 -14.36
CA CYS A 377 3.68 11.04 -13.32
C CYS A 377 2.98 9.75 -13.71
N GLN A 378 3.33 8.67 -13.00
CA GLN A 378 2.68 7.37 -13.16
C GLN A 378 2.21 6.79 -11.82
N GLY A 379 1.10 6.06 -11.89
CA GLY A 379 0.64 5.20 -10.81
C GLY A 379 1.40 3.87 -10.80
N TRP A 380 0.90 2.92 -10.01
CA TRP A 380 1.46 1.56 -9.98
C TRP A 380 0.79 0.61 -10.97
N GLY A 381 -0.26 1.05 -11.68
CA GLY A 381 -0.96 0.26 -12.69
C GLY A 381 -0.06 -0.14 -13.86
N PRO A 382 0.62 0.82 -14.54
CA PRO A 382 1.43 0.53 -15.73
C PRO A 382 2.52 -0.53 -15.50
N GLN A 383 3.12 -0.54 -14.31
CA GLN A 383 4.19 -1.49 -13.97
C GLN A 383 3.71 -2.87 -13.48
N ARG A 384 2.40 -3.12 -13.33
CA ARG A 384 1.86 -4.42 -12.87
C ARG A 384 1.68 -5.40 -14.02
N GLN A 385 2.72 -5.58 -14.83
CA GLN A 385 2.79 -6.52 -15.95
C GLN A 385 4.16 -7.20 -15.99
N ALA A 386 4.32 -8.21 -16.86
CA ALA A 386 5.54 -9.02 -16.94
C ALA A 386 6.82 -8.20 -17.16
N ASN A 387 6.75 -7.13 -17.97
CA ASN A 387 7.86 -6.22 -18.28
C ASN A 387 7.60 -4.80 -17.75
N GLY A 388 6.97 -4.71 -16.58
CA GLY A 388 6.51 -3.44 -16.00
C GLY A 388 7.63 -2.44 -15.72
N GLU A 389 8.87 -2.91 -15.57
CA GLU A 389 10.06 -2.10 -15.33
C GLU A 389 10.41 -1.27 -16.56
N GLN A 390 10.26 -1.84 -17.77
CA GLN A 390 10.45 -1.10 -19.00
C GLN A 390 9.32 -0.10 -19.25
N THR A 391 8.09 -0.45 -18.89
CA THR A 391 6.96 0.48 -18.94
C THR A 391 7.20 1.69 -18.04
N ALA A 392 7.66 1.45 -16.82
CA ALA A 392 7.95 2.53 -15.88
C ALA A 392 9.06 3.46 -16.40
N ARG A 393 10.13 2.89 -16.96
CA ARG A 393 11.23 3.66 -17.59
C ARG A 393 10.77 4.42 -18.82
N ALA A 394 9.93 3.82 -19.66
CA ALA A 394 9.38 4.46 -20.84
C ALA A 394 8.64 5.74 -20.44
N ILE A 395 7.69 5.68 -19.49
CA ILE A 395 6.97 6.88 -19.02
C ILE A 395 7.92 7.95 -18.48
N ALA A 396 8.96 7.55 -17.74
CA ALA A 396 10.00 8.46 -17.24
C ALA A 396 10.81 9.14 -18.36
N MET A 397 10.85 8.59 -19.57
CA MET A 397 11.51 9.25 -20.70
C MET A 397 10.80 10.54 -21.13
N LEU A 398 9.49 10.69 -20.91
CA LEU A 398 8.79 11.93 -21.30
C LEU A 398 9.34 13.18 -20.58
N PRO A 399 9.45 13.21 -19.24
CA PRO A 399 10.06 14.34 -18.56
C PRO A 399 11.58 14.45 -18.81
N ILE A 400 12.29 13.35 -19.09
CA ILE A 400 13.71 13.39 -19.51
C ILE A 400 13.86 14.12 -20.85
N LEU A 401 13.08 13.71 -21.86
CA LEU A 401 13.13 14.28 -23.21
C LEU A 401 12.72 15.75 -23.23
N THR A 402 11.90 16.20 -22.29
CA THR A 402 11.38 17.58 -22.22
C THR A 402 12.04 18.44 -21.13
N GLY A 403 13.02 17.89 -20.41
CA GLY A 403 13.75 18.58 -19.34
C GLY A 403 12.85 19.02 -18.17
N ASN A 404 11.85 18.22 -17.80
CA ASN A 404 10.94 18.47 -16.67
C ASN A 404 11.39 17.79 -15.35
N VAL A 405 12.56 17.15 -15.35
CA VAL A 405 13.15 16.52 -14.16
C VAL A 405 13.84 17.58 -13.29
N GLY A 406 13.52 17.59 -11.99
CA GLY A 406 14.23 18.42 -11.00
C GLY A 406 13.86 19.90 -10.96
N ILE A 407 12.81 20.32 -11.68
CA ILE A 407 12.30 21.70 -11.67
C ILE A 407 10.97 21.81 -10.93
N HIS A 408 10.65 23.01 -10.44
CA HIS A 408 9.32 23.33 -9.90
C HIS A 408 8.23 23.16 -10.97
N GLY A 409 7.13 22.52 -10.60
CA GLY A 409 6.02 22.19 -11.51
C GLY A 409 6.31 21.05 -12.48
N GLY A 410 7.50 20.44 -12.39
CA GLY A 410 7.88 19.24 -13.13
C GLY A 410 7.66 17.95 -12.32
N ASN A 411 8.14 16.83 -12.83
CA ASN A 411 8.25 15.55 -12.10
C ASN A 411 9.22 14.62 -12.85
N SER A 412 9.75 13.60 -12.18
CA SER A 412 10.65 12.61 -12.79
C SER A 412 9.94 11.57 -13.65
N GLY A 413 8.60 11.59 -13.75
CA GLY A 413 7.86 10.53 -14.42
C GLY A 413 7.72 9.28 -13.58
N ALA A 414 8.28 9.27 -12.36
CA ALA A 414 7.96 8.29 -11.33
C ALA A 414 6.57 8.61 -10.71
N ARG A 415 6.30 8.04 -9.55
CA ARG A 415 5.09 8.36 -8.77
C ARG A 415 5.25 9.69 -8.04
N GLU A 416 4.15 10.33 -7.64
CA GLU A 416 4.20 11.47 -6.72
C GLU A 416 4.99 11.16 -5.44
N SER A 417 5.89 12.06 -5.06
CA SER A 417 6.62 11.99 -3.79
C SER A 417 5.79 12.50 -2.63
N THR A 418 6.20 12.14 -1.42
CA THR A 418 5.63 12.65 -0.17
C THR A 418 6.74 13.05 0.79
N TYR A 419 6.53 14.07 1.61
CA TYR A 419 7.42 14.34 2.73
C TYR A 419 7.23 13.28 3.82
N THR A 420 8.32 12.87 4.46
CA THR A 420 8.27 11.87 5.55
C THR A 420 8.49 12.57 6.88
N ILE A 421 7.53 12.42 7.80
CA ILE A 421 7.75 12.74 9.21
C ILE A 421 8.49 11.55 9.84
N THR A 422 9.73 11.77 10.24
CA THR A 422 10.53 10.73 10.90
C THR A 422 10.06 10.56 12.34
N ILE A 423 9.82 9.31 12.72
CA ILE A 423 9.57 8.89 14.10
C ILE A 423 10.62 7.86 14.48
N GLU A 424 10.94 7.80 15.77
CA GLU A 424 11.74 6.69 16.30
C GLU A 424 11.02 5.36 16.07
N ARG A 425 11.75 4.35 15.61
CA ARG A 425 11.22 3.03 15.26
C ARG A 425 11.91 1.96 16.06
N LEU A 426 11.20 0.87 16.32
CA LEU A 426 11.80 -0.33 16.90
C LEU A 426 13.02 -0.77 16.05
N PRO A 427 14.23 -0.89 16.63
CA PRO A 427 15.40 -1.30 15.88
C PRO A 427 15.23 -2.74 15.39
N VAL A 428 15.58 -2.97 14.14
CA VAL A 428 15.60 -4.32 13.55
C VAL A 428 17.07 -4.63 13.33
N LEU A 429 17.60 -5.57 14.11
CA LEU A 429 19.03 -5.92 14.12
C LEU A 429 19.50 -6.38 12.74
N GLU A 430 20.80 -6.58 12.53
CA GLU A 430 21.28 -7.13 11.27
C GLU A 430 20.82 -8.59 11.08
N ASN A 431 20.39 -8.93 9.86
CA ASN A 431 20.16 -10.33 9.50
C ASN A 431 21.46 -10.96 8.99
N PRO A 432 22.01 -11.99 9.66
CA PRO A 432 23.22 -12.67 9.19
C PRO A 432 22.99 -13.50 7.93
N VAL A 433 21.78 -14.02 7.69
CA VAL A 433 21.43 -14.72 6.44
C VAL A 433 21.32 -13.70 5.32
N LYS A 434 22.22 -13.78 4.33
CA LYS A 434 22.28 -12.85 3.18
C LYS A 434 21.48 -13.34 1.98
N THR A 435 21.22 -14.65 1.89
CA THR A 435 20.43 -15.26 0.83
C THR A 435 19.04 -14.62 0.77
N ALA A 436 18.59 -14.24 -0.43
CA ALA A 436 17.29 -13.65 -0.64
C ALA A 436 16.61 -14.20 -1.90
N ILE A 437 15.30 -14.30 -1.85
CA ILE A 437 14.45 -14.66 -3.00
C ILE A 437 13.49 -13.54 -3.35
N SER A 438 12.86 -13.60 -4.53
CA SER A 438 11.72 -12.72 -4.80
C SER A 438 10.59 -13.01 -3.81
N CYS A 439 9.93 -11.98 -3.30
CA CYS A 439 8.70 -12.16 -2.49
C CYS A 439 7.57 -12.87 -3.26
N PHE A 440 7.72 -13.02 -4.58
CA PHE A 440 6.78 -13.70 -5.46
C PHE A 440 7.15 -15.17 -5.72
N SER A 441 8.35 -15.63 -5.34
CA SER A 441 8.80 -17.02 -5.59
C SER A 441 8.83 -17.88 -4.34
N TRP A 442 8.15 -17.46 -3.26
CA TRP A 442 8.17 -18.15 -1.97
C TRP A 442 7.49 -19.53 -2.01
N THR A 443 6.46 -19.72 -2.84
CA THR A 443 5.81 -21.02 -3.04
C THR A 443 6.74 -22.00 -3.75
N ASP A 444 7.50 -21.53 -4.74
CA ASP A 444 8.54 -22.33 -5.40
C ASP A 444 9.69 -22.66 -4.44
N ALA A 445 10.05 -21.74 -3.54
CA ALA A 445 11.05 -22.01 -2.50
C ALA A 445 10.61 -23.07 -1.48
N ILE A 446 9.30 -23.25 -1.27
CA ILE A 446 8.76 -24.39 -0.51
C ILE A 446 8.84 -25.67 -1.35
N ALA A 447 8.36 -25.63 -2.60
CA ALA A 447 8.16 -26.83 -3.41
C ALA A 447 9.45 -27.43 -3.99
N ARG A 448 10.40 -26.57 -4.39
CA ARG A 448 11.60 -26.93 -5.17
C ARG A 448 12.82 -26.06 -4.82
N GLY A 449 12.90 -25.57 -3.57
CA GLY A 449 13.93 -24.63 -3.11
C GLY A 449 15.35 -24.96 -3.58
N PRO A 450 15.88 -26.18 -3.34
CA PRO A 450 17.23 -26.57 -3.76
C PRO A 450 17.54 -26.51 -5.26
N GLU A 451 16.50 -26.43 -6.11
CA GLU A 451 16.63 -26.27 -7.56
C GLU A 451 16.67 -24.80 -7.99
N MET A 452 16.31 -23.86 -7.11
CA MET A 452 16.23 -22.43 -7.46
C MET A 452 17.62 -21.82 -7.57
N THR A 453 17.92 -21.16 -8.69
CA THR A 453 19.24 -20.56 -8.95
C THR A 453 19.18 -19.04 -9.11
N ALA A 454 20.34 -18.39 -9.02
CA ALA A 454 20.48 -16.94 -9.21
C ALA A 454 20.01 -16.50 -10.61
N LEU A 455 20.37 -17.26 -11.65
CA LEU A 455 20.07 -16.90 -13.03
C LEU A 455 18.62 -17.21 -13.43
N ARG A 456 18.07 -18.35 -12.99
CA ARG A 456 16.73 -18.78 -13.41
C ARG A 456 15.63 -18.20 -12.52
N ASP A 457 15.88 -18.14 -11.22
CA ASP A 457 14.85 -17.86 -10.21
C ASP A 457 15.12 -16.55 -9.43
N GLY A 458 16.25 -15.89 -9.71
CA GLY A 458 16.59 -14.61 -9.07
C GLY A 458 17.11 -14.74 -7.64
N VAL A 459 17.61 -15.90 -7.23
CA VAL A 459 18.27 -16.03 -5.92
C VAL A 459 19.41 -15.00 -5.81
N ARG A 460 19.49 -14.27 -4.70
CA ARG A 460 20.53 -13.29 -4.42
C ARG A 460 21.34 -13.71 -3.20
N GLY A 461 22.61 -13.32 -3.16
CA GLY A 461 23.54 -13.62 -2.07
C GLY A 461 24.25 -14.97 -2.19
N LYS A 462 23.80 -15.85 -3.09
CA LYS A 462 24.39 -17.15 -3.46
C LYS A 462 23.94 -17.55 -4.88
N ASP A 463 24.57 -18.57 -5.46
CA ASP A 463 24.23 -19.10 -6.79
C ASP A 463 22.93 -19.91 -6.81
N LYS A 464 22.52 -20.45 -5.67
CA LYS A 464 21.27 -21.20 -5.48
C LYS A 464 20.78 -21.14 -4.05
N LEU A 465 19.52 -21.50 -3.83
CA LEU A 465 18.96 -21.70 -2.49
C LEU A 465 19.34 -23.11 -2.01
N ASP A 466 19.82 -23.24 -0.76
CA ASP A 466 20.36 -24.53 -0.29
C ASP A 466 19.28 -25.44 0.27
N VAL A 467 18.27 -24.85 0.90
CA VAL A 467 17.20 -25.56 1.61
C VAL A 467 15.83 -24.97 1.27
N PRO A 468 14.76 -25.77 1.24
CA PRO A 468 13.42 -25.25 1.06
C PRO A 468 12.93 -24.49 2.31
N ILE A 469 11.92 -23.65 2.13
CA ILE A 469 11.22 -23.03 3.26
C ILE A 469 10.42 -24.11 3.99
N LYS A 470 10.67 -24.26 5.31
CA LYS A 470 9.98 -25.20 6.19
C LYS A 470 9.13 -24.52 7.26
N PHE A 471 9.51 -23.32 7.68
CA PHE A 471 8.80 -22.55 8.69
C PHE A 471 8.41 -21.18 8.13
N LEU A 472 7.14 -20.81 8.25
CA LEU A 472 6.62 -19.56 7.72
C LEU A 472 5.97 -18.70 8.82
N TRP A 473 6.47 -17.47 8.96
CA TRP A 473 5.81 -16.41 9.71
C TRP A 473 4.95 -15.57 8.76
N ASN A 474 3.64 -15.52 8.99
CA ASN A 474 2.72 -14.62 8.29
C ASN A 474 2.09 -13.63 9.27
N TYR A 475 2.74 -12.48 9.45
CA TYR A 475 2.26 -11.44 10.35
C TYR A 475 1.47 -10.37 9.59
N ALA A 476 0.18 -10.25 9.89
CA ALA A 476 -0.75 -9.28 9.32
C ALA A 476 -0.75 -9.32 7.77
N GLY A 477 -0.64 -10.51 7.21
CA GLY A 477 -0.57 -10.76 5.77
C GLY A 477 -1.77 -11.56 5.30
N ASN A 478 -2.49 -11.04 4.30
CA ASN A 478 -3.44 -11.86 3.52
C ASN A 478 -2.82 -12.34 2.20
N THR A 479 -1.49 -12.24 2.08
CA THR A 479 -0.78 -12.50 0.82
C THR A 479 -0.69 -14.00 0.50
N LEU A 480 -0.69 -14.90 1.50
CA LEU A 480 -0.58 -16.35 1.25
C LEU A 480 -1.60 -16.85 0.21
N ILE A 481 -2.83 -16.31 0.23
CA ILE A 481 -3.89 -16.72 -0.70
C ILE A 481 -4.51 -15.53 -1.43
N ASN A 482 -4.84 -14.43 -0.76
CA ASN A 482 -5.68 -13.40 -1.38
C ASN A 482 -4.92 -12.48 -2.37
N GLN A 483 -3.59 -12.39 -2.30
CA GLN A 483 -2.80 -11.47 -3.14
C GLN A 483 -1.72 -12.17 -3.97
N HIS A 484 -1.50 -13.47 -3.76
CA HIS A 484 -0.54 -14.24 -4.56
C HIS A 484 -1.18 -14.74 -5.86
N SER A 485 -0.37 -14.88 -6.91
CA SER A 485 -0.82 -15.51 -8.15
C SER A 485 -0.96 -17.01 -7.98
N ASP A 486 -1.86 -17.61 -8.76
CA ASP A 486 -2.10 -19.07 -8.77
C ASP A 486 -2.37 -19.64 -7.37
N ILE A 487 -3.52 -19.24 -6.83
CA ILE A 487 -3.98 -19.65 -5.51
C ILE A 487 -4.25 -21.15 -5.42
N ASN A 488 -4.51 -21.83 -6.54
CA ASN A 488 -4.76 -23.26 -6.60
C ASN A 488 -3.46 -24.03 -6.38
N LYS A 489 -2.40 -23.70 -7.12
CA LYS A 489 -1.05 -24.25 -6.87
C LYS A 489 -0.59 -23.96 -5.45
N THR A 490 -0.85 -22.74 -4.97
CA THR A 490 -0.49 -22.35 -3.60
C THR A 490 -1.24 -23.19 -2.57
N HIS A 491 -2.54 -23.41 -2.76
CA HIS A 491 -3.34 -24.27 -1.90
C HIS A 491 -2.76 -25.68 -1.83
N GLU A 492 -2.47 -26.31 -2.98
CA GLU A 492 -1.88 -27.65 -3.05
C GLU A 492 -0.52 -27.75 -2.35
N ILE A 493 0.36 -26.77 -2.54
CA ILE A 493 1.66 -26.72 -1.86
C ILE A 493 1.48 -26.62 -0.34
N LEU A 494 0.56 -25.77 0.12
CA LEU A 494 0.33 -25.56 1.55
C LEU A 494 -0.43 -26.71 2.22
N GLN A 495 -1.21 -27.51 1.47
CA GLN A 495 -1.83 -28.74 2.00
C GLN A 495 -0.78 -29.78 2.43
N ASP A 496 0.38 -29.79 1.78
CA ASP A 496 1.44 -30.75 2.05
C ASP A 496 2.30 -30.30 3.24
N GLU A 497 1.95 -30.80 4.42
CA GLU A 497 2.64 -30.50 5.68
C GLU A 497 4.11 -30.97 5.69
N ALA A 498 4.50 -31.91 4.83
CA ALA A 498 5.89 -32.32 4.70
C ALA A 498 6.72 -31.28 3.91
N LYS A 499 6.09 -30.52 3.01
CA LYS A 499 6.75 -29.45 2.26
C LYS A 499 6.98 -28.22 3.14
N CYS A 500 5.96 -27.76 3.85
CA CYS A 500 6.04 -26.67 4.81
C CYS A 500 5.49 -27.13 6.17
N GLU A 501 6.37 -27.28 7.16
CA GLU A 501 6.10 -27.98 8.42
C GLU A 501 5.33 -27.12 9.43
N MET A 502 5.51 -25.80 9.38
CA MET A 502 4.85 -24.89 10.32
C MET A 502 4.52 -23.54 9.66
N ILE A 503 3.27 -23.13 9.82
CA ILE A 503 2.77 -21.82 9.41
C ILE A 503 2.17 -21.14 10.64
N VAL A 504 2.80 -20.07 11.08
CA VAL A 504 2.30 -19.23 12.17
C VAL A 504 1.69 -17.96 11.58
N VAL A 505 0.41 -17.73 11.87
CA VAL A 505 -0.29 -16.52 11.44
C VAL A 505 -0.59 -15.63 12.65
N ILE A 506 -0.26 -14.35 12.55
CA ILE A 506 -0.64 -13.32 13.53
C ILE A 506 -1.60 -12.37 12.82
N ASP A 507 -2.87 -12.36 13.21
CA ASP A 507 -3.93 -11.57 12.56
C ASP A 507 -5.07 -11.25 13.53
N ASN A 508 -5.82 -10.18 13.27
CA ASN A 508 -6.97 -9.83 14.10
C ASN A 508 -8.24 -10.60 13.71
N PHE A 509 -8.26 -11.21 12.52
CA PHE A 509 -9.44 -11.86 11.95
C PHE A 509 -9.06 -13.18 11.27
N MET A 510 -10.04 -14.07 11.11
CA MET A 510 -9.92 -15.27 10.30
C MET A 510 -9.91 -14.92 8.80
N THR A 511 -8.80 -14.34 8.33
CA THR A 511 -8.56 -14.04 6.91
C THR A 511 -8.37 -15.33 6.09
N SER A 512 -8.40 -15.23 4.76
CA SER A 512 -8.12 -16.37 3.88
C SER A 512 -6.75 -16.99 4.17
N SER A 513 -5.73 -16.17 4.44
CA SER A 513 -4.43 -16.64 4.92
C SER A 513 -4.47 -17.30 6.30
N ALA A 514 -5.24 -16.74 7.26
CA ALA A 514 -5.33 -17.28 8.61
C ALA A 514 -5.87 -18.72 8.65
N LYS A 515 -6.72 -19.10 7.69
CA LYS A 515 -7.21 -20.48 7.55
C LYS A 515 -6.11 -21.52 7.29
N TYR A 516 -4.93 -21.10 6.83
CA TYR A 516 -3.78 -21.98 6.56
C TYR A 516 -2.80 -22.06 7.73
N ALA A 517 -3.05 -21.35 8.83
CA ALA A 517 -2.21 -21.42 10.02
C ALA A 517 -2.26 -22.83 10.65
N ASP A 518 -1.15 -23.26 11.21
CA ASP A 518 -1.11 -24.33 12.20
C ASP A 518 -1.33 -23.75 13.61
N ILE A 519 -0.71 -22.60 13.87
CA ILE A 519 -0.94 -21.77 15.06
C ILE A 519 -1.37 -20.37 14.64
N LEU A 520 -2.51 -19.92 15.16
CA LEU A 520 -3.10 -18.62 14.88
C LEU A 520 -3.12 -17.78 16.16
N LEU A 521 -2.50 -16.60 16.10
CA LEU A 521 -2.35 -15.67 17.21
C LEU A 521 -3.17 -14.38 16.96
N PRO A 522 -3.96 -13.90 17.94
CA PRO A 522 -4.84 -12.73 17.80
C PRO A 522 -4.13 -11.36 17.82
#